data_AF-A0A951GWH3-F1
#
_entry.id   AF-A0A951GWH3-F1
#
_cell.length_a   1.000
_cell.length_b   1.000
_cell.length_c   1.000
_cell.angle_alpha   90.00
_cell.angle_beta   90.00
_cell.angle_gamma   90.00
#
_symmetry.space_group_name_H-M   'P 1'
#
loop_
_entity.id
_entity.type
_entity.pdbx_description
1 polymer ?
#
loop_
_entity_poly.entity_id
_entity_poly.type
_entity_poly.pdbx_seq_one_letter_code
_entity_poly.pdbx_strand_id
1 'polypeptide(L)'
;MKDHLRGYLTRLHAALATISAEQLAELSDRLYRSYQDGKQVFVLGNGGSASTASHMAADLAKNTIGANMRRFRIMSLNDNVPMMTALANDMG
;
A
#
# COMPACT_ATOMS: atom_id res chain seq x y z
N MET A 1 -21.25 -22.51 8.33
CA MET A 1 -19.79 -22.37 8.11
C MET A 1 -19.40 -22.66 6.66
N LYS A 2 -19.64 -23.87 6.12
CA LYS A 2 -19.27 -24.22 4.73
C LYS A 2 -19.85 -23.25 3.68
N ASP A 3 -21.11 -22.85 3.82
CA ASP A 3 -21.75 -21.93 2.87
C ASP A 3 -21.23 -20.49 3.00
N HIS A 4 -20.86 -20.07 4.22
CA HIS A 4 -20.21 -18.78 4.43
C HIS A 4 -18.84 -18.71 3.74
N LEU A 5 -18.04 -19.77 3.86
CA LEU A 5 -16.74 -19.88 3.19
C LEU A 5 -16.89 -19.86 1.67
N ARG A 6 -17.83 -20.62 1.12
CA ARG A 6 -18.13 -20.59 -0.32
C ARG A 6 -18.51 -19.18 -0.77
N GLY A 7 -19.42 -18.53 -0.05
CA GLY A 7 -19.81 -17.16 -0.36
C GLY A 7 -18.65 -16.17 -0.30
N TYR A 8 -17.76 -16.28 0.69
CA TYR A 8 -16.55 -15.46 0.76
C TYR A 8 -15.63 -15.67 -0.44
N LEU A 9 -15.32 -16.92 -0.79
CA LEU A 9 -14.46 -17.24 -1.93
C LEU A 9 -15.04 -16.74 -3.26
N THR A 10 -16.36 -16.84 -3.45
CA THR A 10 -17.03 -16.28 -4.63
C THR A 10 -16.87 -14.76 -4.70
N ARG A 11 -17.06 -14.05 -3.58
CA ARG A 11 -16.87 -12.59 -3.54
C ARG A 11 -15.42 -12.19 -3.77
N LEU A 12 -14.47 -12.94 -3.20
CA LEU A 12 -13.04 -12.70 -3.41
C LEU A 12 -12.67 -12.88 -4.88
N HIS A 13 -13.12 -13.96 -5.52
CA HIS A 13 -12.90 -14.19 -6.94
C HIS A 13 -13.49 -13.06 -7.80
N ALA A 14 -14.72 -12.64 -7.51
CA ALA A 14 -15.35 -11.53 -8.21
C ALA A 14 -14.55 -10.22 -8.05
N ALA A 15 -14.07 -9.91 -6.84
CA ALA A 15 -13.24 -8.74 -6.60
C ALA A 15 -11.87 -8.81 -7.30
N LEU A 16 -11.22 -9.97 -7.33
CA LEU A 16 -9.97 -10.15 -8.07
C LEU A 16 -10.18 -9.98 -9.58
N ALA A 17 -11.31 -10.44 -10.11
CA ALA A 17 -11.65 -10.32 -11.53
C ALA A 17 -11.86 -8.86 -11.99
N THR A 18 -12.07 -7.91 -11.07
CA THR A 18 -12.18 -6.48 -11.43
C THR A 18 -10.83 -5.78 -11.58
N ILE A 19 -9.72 -6.45 -11.23
CA ILE A 19 -8.38 -5.85 -11.29
C ILE A 19 -7.87 -5.96 -12.73
N SER A 20 -7.65 -4.81 -13.39
CA SER A 20 -6.99 -4.76 -14.70
C SER A 20 -5.49 -4.98 -14.55
N ALA A 21 -4.96 -5.92 -15.35
CA ALA A 21 -3.52 -6.19 -15.40
C ALA A 21 -2.74 -4.97 -15.91
N GLU A 22 -3.32 -4.22 -16.84
CA GLU A 22 -2.75 -3.02 -17.44
C GLU A 22 -2.60 -1.91 -16.39
N GLN A 23 -3.64 -1.66 -15.59
CA GLN A 23 -3.59 -0.67 -14.50
C GLN A 23 -2.55 -1.06 -13.43
N LEU A 24 -2.45 -2.35 -13.11
CA LEU A 24 -1.46 -2.83 -12.15
C LEU A 24 -0.01 -2.70 -12.67
N ALA A 25 0.21 -2.97 -13.96
CA ALA A 25 1.48 -2.75 -14.61
C ALA A 25 1.85 -1.26 -14.61
N GLU A 26 0.89 -0.38 -14.95
CA GLU A 26 1.12 1.07 -14.95
C GLU A 26 1.48 1.59 -13.54
N LEU A 27 0.78 1.11 -12.50
CA LEU A 27 1.11 1.45 -11.11
C LEU A 27 2.54 1.01 -10.75
N SER A 28 2.92 -0.20 -11.14
CA SER A 28 4.25 -0.76 -10.89
C SER A 28 5.34 0.08 -11.58
N ASP A 29 5.13 0.46 -12.83
CA ASP A 29 6.04 1.32 -13.58
C ASP A 29 6.19 2.70 -12.95
N ARG A 30 5.08 3.31 -12.50
CA ARG A 30 5.11 4.63 -11.82
C ARG A 30 5.89 4.57 -10.50
N LEU A 31 5.72 3.50 -9.73
CA LEU A 31 6.49 3.28 -8.50
C LEU A 31 7.98 3.09 -8.80
N TYR A 32 8.31 2.27 -9.80
CA TYR A 32 9.69 2.01 -10.19
C TYR A 32 10.40 3.27 -10.71
N ARG A 33 9.72 4.07 -11.55
CA ARG A 33 10.25 5.38 -11.98
C ARG A 33 10.48 6.32 -10.80
N SER A 34 9.56 6.36 -9.83
CA SER A 34 9.73 7.17 -8.62
C SER A 34 10.98 6.75 -7.83
N TYR A 35 11.26 5.45 -7.74
CA TYR A 35 12.49 4.93 -7.18
C TYR A 35 13.74 5.33 -7.98
N GLN A 36 13.69 5.22 -9.31
CA GLN A 36 14.80 5.62 -10.19
C GLN A 36 15.08 7.13 -10.12
N ASP A 37 14.05 7.95 -9.94
CA ASP A 37 14.18 9.40 -9.79
C ASP A 37 14.56 9.82 -8.35
N GLY A 38 14.65 8.87 -7.41
CA GLY A 38 14.95 9.17 -6.00
C GLY A 38 13.83 9.93 -5.28
N LYS A 39 12.58 9.84 -5.77
CA LYS A 39 11.41 10.51 -5.20
C LYS A 39 10.93 9.81 -3.93
N GLN A 40 10.26 10.57 -3.07
CA GLN A 40 9.55 10.04 -1.91
C GLN A 40 8.14 9.59 -2.32
N VAL A 41 7.77 8.37 -1.96
CA VAL A 41 6.40 7.85 -2.07
C VAL A 41 5.74 7.93 -0.71
N PHE A 42 4.51 8.42 -0.67
CA PHE A 42 3.65 8.39 0.51
C PHE A 42 2.46 7.48 0.21
N VAL A 43 2.18 6.57 1.13
CA VAL A 43 1.00 5.69 1.07
C VAL A 43 0.13 5.93 2.28
N LEU A 44 -1.19 5.82 2.10
CA LEU A 44 -2.16 6.01 3.16
C LEU A 44 -3.45 5.25 2.84
N GLY A 45 -4.21 4.94 3.88
CA GLY A 45 -5.54 4.35 3.76
C GLY A 45 -6.32 4.42 5.06
N ASN A 46 -7.59 4.02 5.01
CA ASN A 46 -8.49 3.99 6.17
C ASN A 46 -8.82 2.55 6.56
N GLY A 47 -9.04 2.30 7.85
CA GLY A 47 -9.38 0.96 8.37
C GLY A 47 -8.34 -0.10 7.98
N GLY A 48 -8.77 -1.22 7.39
CA GLY A 48 -7.86 -2.27 6.91
C GLY A 48 -6.90 -1.83 5.79
N SER A 49 -7.22 -0.75 5.05
CA SER A 49 -6.30 -0.18 4.08
C SER A 49 -5.15 0.58 4.75
N ALA A 50 -5.33 1.08 5.98
CA ALA A 50 -4.25 1.70 6.75
C ALA A 50 -3.14 0.69 7.05
N SER A 51 -3.51 -0.51 7.51
CA SER A 51 -2.53 -1.58 7.74
C SER A 51 -1.88 -2.02 6.43
N THR A 52 -2.64 -2.10 5.34
CA THR A 52 -2.07 -2.41 4.00
C THR A 52 -1.05 -1.36 3.56
N ALA A 53 -1.31 -0.07 3.77
CA ALA A 53 -0.37 1.02 3.46
C ALA A 53 0.92 0.91 4.29
N SER A 54 0.81 0.70 5.60
CA SER A 54 1.97 0.49 6.48
C SER A 54 2.77 -0.76 6.11
N HIS A 55 2.10 -1.87 5.80
CA HIS A 55 2.76 -3.09 5.32
C HIS A 55 3.48 -2.86 3.99
N MET A 56 2.86 -2.18 3.01
CA MET A 56 3.50 -1.84 1.74
C MET A 56 4.75 -0.97 1.93
N ALA A 57 4.68 0.03 2.82
CA ALA A 57 5.83 0.86 3.17
C ALA A 57 6.96 0.03 3.78
N ALA A 58 6.65 -0.88 4.70
CA ALA A 58 7.63 -1.77 5.30
C ALA A 58 8.29 -2.71 4.25
N ASP A 59 7.48 -3.34 3.40
CA ASP A 59 7.96 -4.28 2.38
C ASP A 59 8.86 -3.59 1.35
N LEU A 60 8.43 -2.46 0.80
CA LEU A 60 9.22 -1.73 -0.19
C LEU A 60 10.46 -1.08 0.42
N ALA A 61 10.40 -0.58 1.66
CA ALA A 61 11.59 0.01 2.30
C ALA A 61 12.65 -1.04 2.66
N LYS A 62 12.23 -2.25 3.05
CA LYS A 62 13.14 -3.31 3.55
C LYS A 62 13.53 -4.32 2.48
N ASN A 63 12.61 -4.77 1.63
CA ASN A 63 12.85 -5.90 0.72
C ASN A 63 13.49 -5.48 -0.62
N THR A 64 13.64 -4.19 -0.91
CA THR A 64 14.33 -3.72 -2.14
C THR A 64 15.82 -3.44 -1.92
N ILE A 65 16.40 -3.89 -0.82
CA ILE A 65 17.81 -3.65 -0.48
C ILE A 65 18.70 -4.64 -1.24
N GLY A 66 19.73 -4.14 -1.92
CA GLY A 66 20.74 -4.93 -2.63
C GLY A 66 22.10 -4.22 -2.61
N ALA A 67 23.17 -4.97 -2.91
CA ALA A 67 24.50 -4.37 -3.02
C ALA A 67 24.49 -3.27 -4.10
N ASN A 68 24.95 -2.07 -3.73
CA ASN A 68 24.95 -0.86 -4.57
C ASN A 68 23.56 -0.38 -5.05
N MET A 69 22.47 -0.85 -4.44
CA MET A 69 21.11 -0.37 -4.71
C MET A 69 20.72 0.73 -3.71
N ARG A 70 20.01 1.75 -4.21
CA ARG A 70 19.42 2.77 -3.34
C ARG A 70 18.22 2.17 -2.60
N ARG A 71 17.85 2.74 -1.46
CA ARG A 71 16.62 2.34 -0.76
C ARG A 71 15.39 2.92 -1.45
N PHE A 72 14.29 2.18 -1.47
CA PHE A 72 13.00 2.72 -1.87
C PHE A 72 12.53 3.71 -0.80
N ARG A 73 12.41 4.98 -1.18
CA ARG A 73 11.98 6.05 -0.27
C ARG A 73 10.46 6.05 -0.18
N ILE A 74 9.93 5.31 0.79
CA ILE A 74 8.48 5.19 1.02
C ILE A 74 8.15 5.36 2.50
N MET A 75 6.98 5.93 2.79
CA MET A 75 6.45 6.13 4.13
C MET A 75 4.94 5.94 4.12
N SER A 76 4.40 5.26 5.13
CA SER A 76 2.97 5.29 5.41
C SER A 76 2.62 6.49 6.29
N LEU A 77 1.64 7.28 5.87
CA LEU A 77 1.13 8.38 6.70
C LEU A 77 0.28 7.87 7.87
N ASN A 78 -0.06 6.57 7.88
CA ASN A 78 -0.82 5.94 8.96
C ASN A 78 0.03 5.61 10.19
N ASP A 79 1.37 5.67 10.10
CA ASP A 79 2.25 5.21 11.18
C ASP A 79 2.52 6.26 12.27
N ASN A 80 2.22 7.54 11.99
CA ASN A 80 2.40 8.62 12.96
C ASN A 80 1.09 8.91 13.72
N VAL A 81 0.77 8.02 14.67
CA VAL A 81 -0.47 8.11 15.47
C VAL A 81 -0.64 9.48 16.14
N PRO A 82 0.36 10.06 16.84
CA PRO A 82 0.20 11.38 17.44
C PRO A 82 -0.20 12.47 16.43
N MET A 83 0.44 12.49 15.25
CA MET A 83 0.10 13.45 14.19
C MET A 83 -1.30 13.21 13.64
N MET A 84 -1.67 11.95 13.40
CA MET A 84 -3.01 11.63 12.92
C MET A 84 -4.09 12.09 13.89
N THR A 85 -3.93 11.80 15.18
CA THR A 85 -4.94 12.16 16.19
C THR A 85 -5.00 13.66 16.43
N ALA A 86 -3.86 14.37 16.41
CA ALA A 86 -3.85 15.81 16.53
C ALA A 86 -4.55 16.48 15.33
N LEU A 87 -4.21 16.06 14.11
CA LEU A 87 -4.84 16.59 12.90
C LEU A 87 -6.34 16.33 12.87
N ALA A 88 -6.78 15.10 13.16
CA ALA A 88 -8.21 14.77 13.18
C ALA A 88 -8.96 15.57 14.27
N ASN A 89 -8.35 15.77 15.44
CA ASN A 89 -8.96 16.58 16.49
C ASN A 89 -9.09 18.05 16.10
N ASP A 90 -8.03 18.62 15.52
CA ASP A 90 -7.93 20.06 15.28
C ASP A 90 -8.61 20.50 13.99
N MET A 91 -8.68 19.63 12.97
CA MET A 91 -9.13 19.96 11.62
C MET A 91 -10.41 19.23 11.17
N GLY A 92 -10.78 18.12 11.82
CA GLY A 92 -11.92 17.26 11.44
C GLY A 92 -11.56 16.18 10.44
#